data_AF-A0A2Z2KTZ9-F1
#
_entry.id   AF-A0A2Z2KTZ9-F1
#
_cell.length_a   1.000
_cell.length_b   1.000
_cell.length_c   1.000
_cell.angle_alpha   90.00
_cell.angle_beta   90.00
_cell.angle_gamma   90.00
#
_symmetry.space_group_name_H-M   'P 1'
#
loop_
_entity.id
_entity.type
_entity.pdbx_description
1 polymer ?
#
loop_
_entity_poly.entity_id
_entity_poly.type
_entity_poly.pdbx_seq_one_letter_code
_entity_poly.pdbx_strand_id
1 'polypeptide(L)'
;MKNVLERIRKGYGKKLVSLHMWNAWLVLFLSISGLMLLGGVWRELLGEGRVWLKLAHIYIGLVLLIPVIYYLLLASKHWKRLKGKNGQKANVIFVMAMLVGWIISGVVLWQFRLVGPRAANAALLIHDLLTWIGLPVIIYHSITRTKWLKEPQKRSITREASPAAREGEPGVRQQPAASTSQPLYSRRGFIKVAVGAGLAVTLGPTFVRWVGRSLQMPTAEEYAADNANALLPDPVPLPESAPPIGGGAEGSFRVYTVTDIPSFDNSNWSFTIDGLVNNKFNWSWEQFVALKRQVQVSDFHCVTGWSVYKNTWEGIPLATLLDMAGVQAGAVMVKLYSGDGVYTDSLTLEQARMEDIMVAVMHDGKPIPNQLGGPVRLVTPQMYAYKSVKWLNRIELIDKEHIGYWEERGYDIDAWLPDAKRV
;
A
#
# COMPACT_ATOMS: atom_id res chain seq x y z
N MET A 1 -36.28 3.63 -25.16
CA MET A 1 -35.31 2.73 -24.48
C MET A 1 -35.36 1.26 -24.92
N LYS A 2 -36.52 0.58 -24.98
CA LYS A 2 -36.60 -0.87 -25.33
C LYS A 2 -35.95 -1.22 -26.68
N ASN A 3 -36.21 -0.45 -27.73
CA ASN A 3 -35.67 -0.70 -29.08
C ASN A 3 -34.12 -0.58 -29.16
N VAL A 4 -33.53 0.35 -28.41
CA VAL A 4 -32.07 0.52 -28.31
C VAL A 4 -31.45 -0.70 -27.63
N LEU A 5 -32.09 -1.17 -26.57
CA LEU A 5 -31.62 -2.29 -25.76
C LEU A 5 -31.70 -3.63 -26.52
N GLU A 6 -32.74 -3.81 -27.34
CA GLU A 6 -32.85 -4.96 -28.25
C GLU A 6 -31.76 -4.97 -29.33
N ARG A 7 -31.46 -3.81 -29.91
CA ARG A 7 -30.37 -3.64 -30.90
C ARG A 7 -29.00 -3.98 -30.29
N ILE A 8 -28.73 -3.49 -29.08
CA ILE A 8 -27.50 -3.81 -28.32
C ILE A 8 -27.42 -5.32 -28.04
N ARG A 9 -28.55 -5.97 -27.75
CA ARG A 9 -28.63 -7.41 -27.44
C ARG A 9 -28.67 -8.34 -28.66
N LYS A 10 -28.64 -7.83 -29.91
CA LYS A 10 -28.50 -8.65 -31.12
C LYS A 10 -27.08 -9.21 -31.22
N GLY A 11 -26.92 -10.49 -31.57
CA GLY A 11 -25.59 -11.13 -31.64
C GLY A 11 -24.89 -11.28 -30.28
N TYR A 12 -25.64 -11.34 -29.18
CA TYR A 12 -25.08 -11.28 -27.81
C TYR A 12 -24.00 -12.32 -27.52
N GLY A 13 -24.03 -13.51 -28.15
CA GLY A 13 -23.02 -14.55 -27.96
C GLY A 13 -21.62 -14.11 -28.41
N LYS A 14 -21.49 -13.56 -29.62
CA LYS A 14 -20.22 -13.01 -30.14
C LYS A 14 -19.75 -11.81 -29.31
N LYS A 15 -20.70 -10.96 -28.91
CA LYS A 15 -20.43 -9.79 -28.04
C LYS A 15 -19.92 -10.20 -26.67
N LEU A 16 -20.48 -11.26 -26.07
CA LEU A 16 -20.04 -11.78 -24.78
C LEU A 16 -18.61 -12.33 -24.86
N VAL A 17 -18.26 -13.01 -25.94
CA VAL A 17 -16.88 -13.50 -26.16
C VAL A 17 -15.89 -12.34 -26.29
N SER A 18 -16.24 -11.32 -27.09
CA SER A 18 -15.42 -10.09 -27.21
C SER A 18 -15.25 -9.38 -25.87
N LEU A 19 -16.32 -9.25 -25.10
CA LEU A 19 -16.31 -8.67 -23.75
C LEU A 19 -15.34 -9.42 -22.83
N HIS A 20 -15.39 -10.76 -22.81
CA HIS A 20 -14.48 -11.57 -21.99
C HIS A 20 -13.01 -11.39 -22.41
N MET A 21 -12.74 -11.26 -23.71
CA MET A 21 -11.39 -11.04 -24.23
C MET A 21 -10.84 -9.67 -23.81
N TRP A 22 -11.61 -8.60 -23.99
CA TRP A 22 -11.22 -7.26 -23.55
C TRP A 22 -11.03 -7.20 -22.03
N ASN A 23 -11.95 -7.79 -21.27
CA ASN A 23 -11.82 -7.88 -19.82
C ASN A 23 -10.55 -8.62 -19.41
N ALA A 24 -10.20 -9.72 -20.09
CA ALA A 24 -8.98 -10.47 -19.78
C ALA A 24 -7.71 -9.64 -19.98
N TRP A 25 -7.61 -8.85 -21.06
CA TRP A 25 -6.47 -7.98 -21.31
C TRP A 25 -6.36 -6.84 -20.29
N LEU A 26 -7.48 -6.19 -19.97
CA LEU A 26 -7.50 -5.12 -18.96
C LEU A 26 -7.09 -5.66 -17.58
N VAL A 27 -7.67 -6.79 -17.16
CA VAL A 27 -7.34 -7.43 -15.88
C VAL A 27 -5.89 -7.91 -15.85
N LEU A 28 -5.35 -8.42 -16.96
CA LEU A 28 -3.94 -8.81 -17.04
C LEU A 28 -3.02 -7.61 -16.83
N PHE A 29 -3.27 -6.50 -17.55
CA PHE A 29 -2.50 -5.28 -17.35
C PHE A 29 -2.59 -4.80 -15.90
N LEU A 30 -3.80 -4.75 -15.33
CA LEU A 30 -4.01 -4.29 -13.95
C LEU A 30 -3.31 -5.19 -12.93
N SER A 31 -3.32 -6.50 -13.15
CA SER A 31 -2.62 -7.46 -12.28
C SER A 31 -1.11 -7.24 -12.31
N ILE A 32 -0.52 -7.07 -13.50
CA ILE A 32 0.92 -6.88 -13.66
C ILE A 32 1.33 -5.51 -13.09
N SER A 33 0.67 -4.44 -13.51
CA SER A 33 0.96 -3.09 -13.03
C SER A 33 0.74 -2.94 -11.51
N GLY A 34 -0.28 -3.59 -10.93
CA GLY A 34 -0.50 -3.62 -9.49
C GLY A 34 0.65 -4.30 -8.74
N LEU A 35 1.10 -5.48 -9.21
CA LEU A 35 2.25 -6.18 -8.62
C LEU A 35 3.55 -5.37 -8.72
N MET A 36 3.76 -4.68 -9.84
CA MET A 36 4.91 -3.79 -10.02
C MET A 36 4.86 -2.59 -9.06
N LEU A 37 3.67 -2.03 -8.80
CA LEU A 37 3.52 -0.91 -7.87
C LEU A 37 3.76 -1.29 -6.40
N LEU A 38 3.58 -2.57 -6.06
CA LEU A 38 3.83 -3.15 -4.73
C LEU A 38 5.31 -3.46 -4.47
N GLY A 39 6.03 -3.97 -5.47
CA GLY A 39 7.40 -4.49 -5.29
C GLY A 39 8.46 -3.41 -5.06
N GLY A 40 9.29 -3.57 -4.03
CA GLY A 40 10.40 -2.66 -3.71
C GLY A 40 11.43 -2.52 -4.84
N VAL A 41 11.75 -3.63 -5.51
CA VAL A 41 12.69 -3.66 -6.66
C VAL A 41 12.25 -2.72 -7.78
N TRP A 42 10.94 -2.68 -8.08
CA TRP A 42 10.40 -1.81 -9.12
C TRP A 42 10.40 -0.34 -8.71
N ARG A 43 10.40 -0.05 -7.41
CA ARG A 43 10.46 1.33 -6.89
C ARG A 43 11.80 1.98 -7.25
N GLU A 44 12.90 1.25 -7.11
CA GLU A 44 14.24 1.72 -7.49
C GLU A 44 14.41 1.77 -9.00
N LEU A 45 13.99 0.72 -9.71
CA LEU A 45 14.21 0.61 -11.15
C LEU A 45 13.42 1.65 -11.97
N LEU A 46 12.18 1.97 -11.57
CA LEU A 46 11.31 2.83 -12.37
C LEU A 46 11.52 4.32 -12.10
N GLY A 47 12.06 4.71 -10.94
CA GLY A 47 12.19 6.12 -10.54
C GLY A 47 10.88 6.90 -10.78
N GLU A 48 10.97 7.98 -11.55
CA GLU A 48 9.82 8.82 -11.98
C GLU A 48 8.78 8.06 -12.83
N GLY A 49 9.21 7.04 -13.58
CA GLY A 49 8.33 6.18 -14.39
C GLY A 49 7.25 5.48 -13.57
N ARG A 50 7.44 5.34 -12.26
CA ARG A 50 6.43 4.81 -11.33
C ARG A 50 5.17 5.67 -11.27
N VAL A 51 5.31 7.00 -11.40
CA VAL A 51 4.16 7.93 -11.40
C VAL A 51 3.28 7.65 -12.62
N TRP A 52 3.90 7.50 -13.80
CA TRP A 52 3.21 7.13 -15.03
C TRP A 52 2.56 5.76 -14.95
N LEU A 53 3.24 4.76 -14.37
CA LEU A 53 2.66 3.43 -14.15
C LEU A 53 1.44 3.48 -13.23
N LYS A 54 1.51 4.24 -12.13
CA LYS A 54 0.38 4.46 -11.22
C LYS A 54 -0.80 5.10 -11.95
N LEU A 55 -0.56 6.16 -12.73
CA LEU A 55 -1.60 6.82 -13.51
C LEU A 55 -2.23 5.85 -14.53
N ALA A 56 -1.41 5.10 -15.27
CA ALA A 56 -1.90 4.11 -16.22
C ALA A 56 -2.75 3.03 -15.54
N HIS A 57 -2.34 2.54 -14.37
CA HIS A 57 -3.12 1.60 -13.56
C HIS A 57 -4.49 2.17 -13.17
N ILE A 58 -4.54 3.43 -12.70
CA ILE A 58 -5.78 4.11 -12.34
C ILE A 58 -6.69 4.26 -13.56
N TYR A 59 -6.18 4.80 -14.67
CA TYR A 59 -6.98 5.05 -15.87
C TYR A 59 -7.51 3.75 -16.49
N ILE A 60 -6.68 2.70 -16.58
CA ILE A 60 -7.11 1.40 -17.08
C ILE A 60 -8.12 0.75 -16.13
N GLY A 61 -7.97 0.98 -14.81
CA GLY A 61 -8.95 0.59 -13.79
C GLY A 61 -10.30 1.25 -14.01
N LEU A 62 -10.33 2.53 -14.37
CA LEU A 62 -11.57 3.23 -14.75
C LEU A 62 -12.14 2.71 -16.07
N VAL A 63 -11.30 2.42 -17.07
CA VAL A 63 -11.73 1.82 -18.35
C VAL A 63 -12.40 0.45 -18.13
N LEU A 64 -12.03 -0.29 -17.07
CA LEU A 64 -12.66 -1.56 -16.70
C LEU A 64 -14.16 -1.42 -16.35
N LEU A 65 -14.65 -0.21 -16.05
CA LEU A 65 -16.09 0.05 -15.92
C LEU A 65 -16.86 -0.23 -17.21
N ILE A 66 -16.25 0.01 -18.38
CA ILE A 66 -16.89 -0.15 -19.69
C ILE A 66 -17.37 -1.59 -19.91
N PRO A 67 -16.52 -2.64 -19.82
CA PRO A 67 -16.98 -4.02 -19.98
C PRO A 67 -17.95 -4.46 -18.88
N VAL A 68 -17.81 -3.96 -17.65
CA VAL A 68 -18.73 -4.24 -16.53
C VAL A 68 -20.13 -3.70 -16.82
N ILE A 69 -20.25 -2.42 -17.17
CA ILE A 69 -21.53 -1.78 -17.53
C ILE A 69 -22.13 -2.45 -18.78
N TYR A 70 -21.30 -2.72 -19.78
CA TYR A 70 -21.73 -3.40 -21.00
C TYR A 70 -22.27 -4.82 -20.71
N TYR A 71 -21.65 -5.53 -19.76
CA TYR A 71 -22.15 -6.83 -19.31
C TYR A 71 -23.52 -6.72 -18.65
N LEU A 72 -23.75 -5.73 -17.77
CA LEU A 72 -25.04 -5.51 -17.10
C LEU A 72 -26.19 -5.33 -18.11
N LEU A 73 -25.95 -4.63 -19.23
CA LEU A 73 -26.94 -4.48 -20.31
C LEU A 73 -27.32 -5.82 -20.97
N LEU A 74 -26.36 -6.76 -21.03
CA LEU A 74 -26.51 -8.10 -21.60
C LEU A 74 -26.94 -9.15 -20.57
N ALA A 75 -26.86 -8.85 -19.28
CA ALA A 75 -26.97 -9.82 -18.18
C ALA A 75 -28.29 -10.61 -18.22
N SER A 76 -29.42 -9.97 -18.53
CA SER A 76 -30.72 -10.65 -18.60
C SER A 76 -30.76 -11.80 -19.62
N LYS A 77 -30.15 -11.63 -20.81
CA LYS A 77 -30.05 -12.69 -21.82
C LYS A 77 -29.07 -13.77 -21.39
N HIS A 78 -27.95 -13.38 -20.78
CA HIS A 78 -26.97 -14.34 -20.29
C HIS A 78 -27.56 -15.22 -19.17
N TRP A 79 -28.24 -14.63 -18.20
CA TRP A 79 -28.88 -15.33 -17.08
C TRP A 79 -29.97 -16.31 -17.52
N LYS A 80 -30.75 -15.98 -18.56
CA LYS A 80 -31.70 -16.92 -19.17
C LYS A 80 -30.99 -18.18 -19.69
N ARG A 81 -29.80 -18.04 -20.29
CA ARG A 81 -28.99 -19.18 -20.77
C ARG A 81 -28.35 -19.99 -19.65
N LEU A 82 -28.15 -19.38 -18.49
CA LEU A 82 -27.59 -20.03 -17.30
C LEU A 82 -28.66 -20.73 -16.46
N LYS A 83 -29.93 -20.76 -16.88
CA LYS A 83 -30.99 -21.49 -16.17
C LYS A 83 -30.58 -22.97 -16.01
N GLY A 84 -30.63 -23.49 -14.78
CA GLY A 84 -30.17 -24.84 -14.43
C GLY A 84 -28.65 -25.01 -14.24
N LYS A 85 -27.82 -23.98 -14.43
CA LYS A 85 -26.35 -24.06 -14.32
C LYS A 85 -25.82 -23.27 -13.12
N ASN A 86 -26.09 -23.75 -11.91
CA ASN A 86 -25.81 -23.03 -10.66
C ASN A 86 -24.33 -22.65 -10.49
N GLY A 87 -23.39 -23.55 -10.80
CA GLY A 87 -21.96 -23.23 -10.71
C GLY A 87 -21.51 -22.13 -11.69
N GLN A 88 -22.11 -22.03 -12.88
CA GLN A 88 -21.81 -20.95 -13.82
C GLN A 88 -22.38 -19.61 -13.37
N LYS A 89 -23.57 -19.61 -12.74
CA LYS A 89 -24.14 -18.41 -12.12
C LYS A 89 -23.28 -17.93 -10.95
N ALA A 90 -22.87 -18.84 -10.07
CA ALA A 90 -21.99 -18.52 -8.94
C ALA A 90 -20.67 -17.90 -9.41
N ASN A 91 -20.03 -18.48 -10.43
CA ASN A 91 -18.81 -17.92 -11.02
C ASN A 91 -19.02 -16.50 -11.60
N VAL A 92 -20.14 -16.26 -12.28
CA VAL A 92 -20.46 -14.92 -12.80
C VAL A 92 -20.62 -13.93 -11.65
N ILE A 93 -21.36 -14.28 -10.60
CA ILE A 93 -21.55 -13.41 -9.43
C ILE A 93 -20.21 -13.13 -8.76
N PHE A 94 -19.39 -14.17 -8.53
CA PHE A 94 -18.06 -14.04 -7.95
C PHE A 94 -17.17 -13.09 -8.75
N VAL A 95 -17.06 -13.28 -10.07
CA VAL A 95 -16.24 -12.41 -10.93
C VAL A 95 -16.75 -10.97 -10.92
N MET A 96 -18.08 -10.78 -10.97
CA MET A 96 -18.65 -9.44 -10.90
C MET A 96 -18.39 -8.76 -9.55
N ALA A 97 -18.50 -9.49 -8.44
CA ALA A 97 -18.20 -8.98 -7.10
C ALA A 97 -16.73 -8.56 -6.99
N MET A 98 -15.80 -9.38 -7.49
CA MET A 98 -14.37 -9.06 -7.56
C MET A 98 -14.11 -7.78 -8.36
N LEU A 99 -14.63 -7.69 -9.59
CA LEU A 99 -14.44 -6.53 -10.46
C LEU A 99 -15.00 -5.25 -9.85
N VAL A 100 -16.23 -5.30 -9.32
CA VAL A 100 -16.86 -4.15 -8.68
C VAL A 100 -16.09 -3.75 -7.42
N GLY A 101 -15.66 -4.72 -6.60
CA GLY A 101 -14.86 -4.47 -5.41
C GLY A 101 -13.53 -3.78 -5.71
N TRP A 102 -12.80 -4.24 -6.73
CA TRP A 102 -11.54 -3.60 -7.15
C TRP A 102 -11.76 -2.20 -7.68
N ILE A 103 -12.82 -1.97 -8.48
CA ILE A 103 -13.13 -0.65 -9.01
C ILE A 103 -13.49 0.32 -7.87
N ILE A 104 -14.39 -0.07 -6.97
CA ILE A 104 -14.82 0.79 -5.86
C ILE A 104 -13.64 1.12 -4.95
N SER A 105 -12.89 0.10 -4.49
CA SER A 105 -11.72 0.32 -3.65
C SER A 105 -10.65 1.16 -4.36
N GLY A 106 -10.41 0.92 -5.66
CA GLY A 106 -9.47 1.71 -6.46
C GLY A 106 -9.89 3.18 -6.62
N VAL A 107 -11.18 3.46 -6.81
CA VAL A 107 -11.70 4.84 -6.87
C VAL A 107 -11.55 5.54 -5.52
N VAL A 108 -11.84 4.86 -4.41
CA VAL A 108 -11.64 5.41 -3.05
C VAL A 108 -10.16 5.72 -2.81
N LEU A 109 -9.25 4.83 -3.21
CA LEU A 109 -7.80 5.07 -3.12
C LEU A 109 -7.33 6.22 -4.01
N TRP A 110 -7.91 6.38 -5.21
CA TRP A 110 -7.60 7.50 -6.09
C TRP A 110 -8.09 8.83 -5.51
N GLN A 111 -9.28 8.82 -4.88
CA GLN A 111 -9.92 9.98 -4.26
C GLN A 111 -9.68 10.07 -2.76
N PHE A 112 -8.53 9.57 -2.27
CA PHE A 112 -8.24 9.47 -0.83
C PHE A 112 -8.36 10.82 -0.09
N ARG A 113 -8.04 11.92 -0.78
CA ARG A 113 -8.16 13.28 -0.24
C ARG A 113 -9.60 13.69 0.08
N LEU A 114 -10.60 13.13 -0.60
CA LEU A 114 -12.02 13.45 -0.40
C LEU A 114 -12.70 12.55 0.62
N VAL A 115 -12.28 11.29 0.72
CA VAL A 115 -12.96 10.25 1.53
C VAL A 115 -12.35 10.09 2.94
N GLY A 116 -11.18 10.68 3.16
CA GLY A 116 -10.46 10.64 4.42
C GLY A 116 -9.70 9.33 4.67
N PRO A 117 -8.79 9.32 5.67
CA PRO A 117 -7.84 8.23 5.88
C PRO A 117 -8.48 6.90 6.29
N ARG A 118 -9.55 6.93 7.09
CA ARG A 118 -10.27 5.69 7.50
C ARG A 118 -10.82 4.94 6.30
N ALA A 119 -11.49 5.63 5.38
CA ALA A 119 -12.02 5.03 4.17
C ALA A 119 -10.90 4.59 3.21
N ALA A 120 -9.82 5.38 3.09
CA ALA A 120 -8.66 5.01 2.29
C ALA A 120 -7.96 3.74 2.81
N ASN A 121 -7.79 3.61 4.14
CA ASN A 121 -7.20 2.42 4.76
C ASN A 121 -8.07 1.17 4.56
N ALA A 122 -9.39 1.30 4.77
CA ALA A 122 -10.32 0.20 4.51
C ALA A 122 -10.31 -0.20 3.03
N ALA A 123 -10.28 0.79 2.12
CA ALA A 123 -10.19 0.54 0.69
C ALA A 123 -8.87 -0.14 0.31
N LEU A 124 -7.73 0.25 0.89
CA LEU A 124 -6.44 -0.39 0.66
C LEU A 124 -6.48 -1.86 1.07
N LEU A 125 -6.94 -2.14 2.30
CA LEU A 125 -7.08 -3.50 2.80
C LEU A 125 -7.99 -4.36 1.91
N ILE A 126 -9.15 -3.82 1.53
CA ILE A 126 -10.09 -4.49 0.62
C ILE A 126 -9.44 -4.73 -0.74
N HIS A 127 -8.76 -3.73 -1.32
CA HIS A 127 -8.12 -3.84 -2.62
C HIS A 127 -7.02 -4.92 -2.64
N ASP A 128 -6.20 -4.95 -1.60
CA ASP A 128 -5.15 -5.95 -1.43
C ASP A 128 -5.73 -7.34 -1.20
N LEU A 129 -6.75 -7.47 -0.34
CA LEU A 129 -7.44 -8.75 -0.10
C LEU A 129 -8.06 -9.30 -1.38
N LEU A 130 -8.73 -8.45 -2.15
CA LEU A 130 -9.28 -8.82 -3.45
C LEU A 130 -8.15 -9.24 -4.40
N THR A 131 -7.00 -8.59 -4.37
CA THR A 131 -5.84 -8.99 -5.20
C THR A 131 -5.30 -10.36 -4.80
N TRP A 132 -5.17 -10.63 -3.49
CA TRP A 132 -4.76 -11.92 -2.94
C TRP A 132 -5.69 -13.06 -3.30
N ILE A 133 -7.00 -12.82 -3.35
CA ILE A 133 -8.00 -13.84 -3.73
C ILE A 133 -8.09 -13.95 -5.26
N GLY A 134 -8.15 -12.81 -5.93
CA GLY A 134 -8.46 -12.70 -7.33
C GLY A 134 -7.34 -13.16 -8.25
N LEU A 135 -6.09 -12.82 -7.94
CA LEU A 135 -4.95 -13.17 -8.80
C LEU A 135 -4.76 -14.70 -8.92
N PRO A 136 -4.75 -15.49 -7.83
CA PRO A 136 -4.73 -16.96 -7.93
C PRO A 136 -5.91 -17.50 -8.74
N VAL A 137 -7.11 -16.94 -8.56
CA VAL A 137 -8.30 -17.36 -9.31
C VAL A 137 -8.16 -17.06 -10.81
N ILE A 138 -7.61 -15.90 -11.17
CA ILE A 138 -7.35 -15.50 -12.57
C ILE A 138 -6.31 -16.43 -13.19
N ILE A 139 -5.21 -16.72 -12.49
CA ILE A 139 -4.16 -17.64 -12.96
C ILE A 139 -4.75 -19.04 -13.16
N TYR A 140 -5.46 -19.56 -12.15
CA TYR A 140 -6.14 -20.85 -12.23
C TYR A 140 -7.10 -20.91 -13.42
N HIS A 141 -7.94 -19.89 -13.61
CA HIS A 141 -8.90 -19.83 -14.72
C HIS A 141 -8.21 -19.73 -16.08
N SER A 142 -7.13 -18.95 -16.18
CA SER A 142 -6.37 -18.75 -17.41
C SER A 142 -5.73 -20.06 -17.86
N ILE A 143 -5.04 -20.76 -16.94
CA ILE A 143 -4.39 -22.03 -17.24
C ILE A 143 -5.43 -23.10 -17.59
N THR A 144 -6.44 -23.30 -16.75
CA THR A 144 -7.39 -24.42 -16.88
C THR A 144 -8.39 -24.28 -18.03
N ARG A 145 -8.49 -23.09 -18.64
CA ARG A 145 -9.37 -22.82 -19.80
C ARG A 145 -8.64 -22.77 -21.14
N THR A 146 -7.31 -22.87 -21.16
CA THR A 146 -6.51 -22.94 -22.39
C THR A 146 -7.02 -24.06 -23.32
N LYS A 147 -7.11 -23.77 -24.62
CA LYS A 147 -7.62 -24.73 -25.62
C LYS A 147 -6.78 -26.00 -25.69
N TRP A 148 -5.47 -25.89 -25.45
CA TRP A 148 -4.53 -27.00 -25.42
C TRP A 148 -4.89 -28.10 -24.40
N LEU A 149 -5.60 -27.76 -23.32
CA LEU A 149 -6.07 -28.72 -22.31
C LEU A 149 -7.42 -29.39 -22.66
N LYS A 150 -8.11 -28.92 -23.71
CA LYS A 150 -9.47 -29.37 -24.08
C LYS A 150 -9.50 -30.38 -25.23
N GLU A 151 -8.44 -30.49 -26.04
CA GLU A 151 -8.38 -31.35 -27.22
C GLU A 151 -7.27 -32.42 -27.11
N PRO A 152 -7.45 -33.50 -26.32
CA PRO A 152 -6.46 -34.58 -26.21
C PRO A 152 -6.34 -35.42 -27.50
N GLN A 153 -7.35 -35.41 -28.37
CA GLN A 153 -7.47 -36.28 -29.54
C GLN A 153 -6.56 -35.88 -30.73
N LYS A 154 -5.96 -34.68 -30.74
CA LYS A 154 -5.01 -34.27 -31.78
C LYS A 154 -3.58 -34.82 -31.58
N ARG A 155 -3.36 -35.67 -30.58
CA ARG A 155 -2.04 -36.19 -30.19
C ARG A 155 -1.92 -37.69 -30.08
N SER A 156 -2.98 -38.47 -30.33
CA SER A 156 -2.75 -39.89 -30.63
C SER A 156 -2.08 -39.93 -32.00
N ILE A 157 -0.78 -40.25 -31.99
CA ILE A 157 -0.01 -40.66 -33.15
C ILE A 157 -0.93 -41.49 -34.04
N THR A 158 -1.21 -41.03 -35.26
CA THR A 158 -1.77 -41.90 -36.29
C THR A 158 -0.79 -43.06 -36.39
N ARG A 159 -1.15 -44.24 -35.86
CA ARG A 159 -0.42 -45.45 -36.22
C ARG A 159 -0.51 -45.49 -37.74
N GLU A 160 0.62 -45.32 -38.42
CA GLU A 160 0.70 -45.52 -39.85
C GLU A 160 -0.01 -46.83 -40.16
N ALA A 161 -0.96 -46.78 -41.08
CA ALA A 161 -1.61 -47.97 -41.57
C ALA A 161 -0.51 -48.89 -42.12
N SER A 162 -0.27 -50.00 -41.43
CA SER A 162 0.63 -51.05 -41.91
C SER A 162 0.14 -51.49 -43.29
N PRO A 163 0.99 -51.50 -44.33
CA PRO A 163 0.56 -51.90 -45.64
C PRO A 163 0.25 -53.40 -45.66
N ALA A 164 -0.96 -53.71 -46.12
CA ALA A 164 -1.48 -54.99 -46.59
C ALA A 164 -0.65 -56.25 -46.26
N ALA A 165 -1.08 -56.99 -45.24
CA ALA A 165 -0.84 -58.42 -45.17
C ALA A 165 -2.05 -59.15 -45.78
N ARG A 166 -1.75 -60.00 -46.75
CA ARG A 166 -2.68 -60.74 -47.63
C ARG A 166 -3.57 -61.70 -46.83
N GLU A 167 -4.71 -62.00 -47.45
CA GLU A 167 -5.70 -62.99 -47.02
C GLU A 167 -5.08 -64.38 -46.79
N GLY A 168 -5.56 -65.04 -45.73
CA GLY A 168 -5.49 -66.50 -45.58
C GLY A 168 -4.89 -67.00 -44.26
N GLU A 169 -5.72 -67.17 -43.21
CA GLU A 169 -5.69 -68.35 -42.32
C GLU A 169 -6.83 -68.30 -41.27
N PRO A 170 -7.63 -69.38 -41.11
CA PRO A 170 -8.69 -69.43 -40.10
C PRO A 170 -8.20 -70.12 -38.82
N GLY A 171 -8.15 -69.39 -37.70
CA GLY A 171 -7.97 -70.04 -36.39
C GLY A 171 -7.26 -69.22 -35.32
N VAL A 172 -7.79 -68.06 -34.94
CA VAL A 172 -7.41 -67.45 -33.64
C VAL A 172 -8.66 -66.98 -32.90
N ARG A 173 -8.84 -67.59 -31.73
CA ARG A 173 -9.91 -67.39 -30.76
C ARG A 173 -10.00 -65.91 -30.36
N GLN A 174 -11.15 -65.27 -30.58
CA GLN A 174 -11.42 -63.93 -30.05
C GLN A 174 -11.40 -63.97 -28.52
N GLN A 175 -10.40 -63.33 -27.90
CA GLN A 175 -10.41 -63.02 -26.47
C GLN A 175 -11.44 -61.91 -26.21
N PRO A 176 -12.23 -62.00 -25.12
CA PRO A 176 -13.18 -60.95 -24.77
C PRO A 176 -12.41 -59.67 -24.43
N ALA A 177 -12.87 -58.55 -24.98
CA ALA A 177 -12.29 -57.23 -24.79
C ALA A 177 -12.08 -56.97 -23.29
N ALA A 178 -10.82 -56.85 -22.87
CA ALA A 178 -10.46 -56.44 -21.54
C ALA A 178 -11.21 -55.16 -21.19
N SER A 179 -11.98 -55.21 -20.10
CA SER A 179 -12.66 -54.06 -19.52
C SER A 179 -11.63 -52.95 -19.32
N THR A 180 -11.69 -51.93 -20.18
CA THR A 180 -10.83 -50.76 -20.06
C THR A 180 -11.20 -50.06 -18.76
N SER A 181 -10.35 -50.22 -17.74
CA SER A 181 -10.47 -49.51 -16.47
C SER A 181 -10.59 -48.01 -16.77
N GLN A 182 -11.76 -47.42 -16.52
CA GLN A 182 -11.89 -45.98 -16.68
C GLN A 182 -10.93 -45.30 -15.68
N PRO A 183 -10.08 -44.37 -16.14
CA PRO A 183 -9.14 -43.71 -15.25
C PRO A 183 -9.91 -42.93 -14.18
N LEU A 184 -9.60 -43.18 -12.89
CA LEU A 184 -10.21 -42.51 -11.74
C LEU A 184 -10.09 -40.98 -11.81
N TYR A 185 -9.06 -40.47 -12.52
CA TYR A 185 -8.87 -39.05 -12.78
C TYR A 185 -8.63 -38.77 -14.27
N SER A 186 -9.40 -37.83 -14.81
CA SER A 186 -9.08 -37.26 -16.13
C SER A 186 -7.83 -36.37 -16.03
N ARG A 187 -7.00 -36.32 -17.08
CA ARG A 187 -5.85 -35.40 -17.19
C ARG A 187 -6.22 -33.95 -16.86
N ARG A 188 -7.42 -33.53 -17.28
CA ARG A 188 -7.98 -32.22 -16.97
C ARG A 188 -8.29 -32.04 -15.48
N GLY A 189 -8.80 -33.09 -14.82
CA GLY A 189 -8.99 -33.13 -13.37
C GLY A 189 -7.66 -33.03 -12.63
N PHE A 190 -6.67 -33.83 -13.04
CA PHE A 190 -5.32 -33.79 -12.46
C PHE A 190 -4.68 -32.41 -12.56
N ILE A 191 -4.67 -31.79 -13.76
CA ILE A 191 -4.06 -30.47 -13.96
C ILE A 191 -4.77 -29.38 -13.14
N LYS A 192 -6.10 -29.44 -13.03
CA LYS A 192 -6.84 -28.51 -12.16
C LYS A 192 -6.41 -28.65 -10.70
N VAL A 193 -6.32 -29.87 -10.19
CA VAL A 193 -5.90 -30.11 -8.81
C VAL A 193 -4.44 -29.68 -8.61
N ALA A 194 -3.55 -30.04 -9.51
CA ALA A 194 -2.13 -29.68 -9.45
C ALA A 194 -1.89 -28.17 -9.47
N VAL A 195 -2.54 -27.43 -10.37
CA VAL A 195 -2.44 -25.96 -10.43
C VAL A 195 -3.02 -25.32 -9.17
N GLY A 196 -4.18 -25.79 -8.70
CA GLY A 196 -4.78 -25.30 -7.46
C GLY A 196 -3.90 -25.53 -6.24
N ALA A 197 -3.38 -26.75 -6.08
CA ALA A 197 -2.47 -27.11 -4.99
C ALA A 197 -1.15 -26.32 -5.08
N GLY A 198 -0.57 -26.19 -6.27
CA GLY A 198 0.66 -25.43 -6.49
C GLY A 198 0.51 -23.95 -6.12
N LEU A 199 -0.61 -23.32 -6.50
CA LEU A 199 -0.92 -21.94 -6.07
C LEU A 199 -1.11 -21.84 -4.56
N ALA A 200 -1.82 -22.79 -3.95
CA ALA A 200 -2.05 -22.80 -2.50
C ALA A 200 -0.75 -22.94 -1.70
N VAL A 201 0.18 -23.80 -2.14
CA VAL A 201 1.47 -24.00 -1.47
C VAL A 201 2.39 -22.80 -1.65
N THR A 202 2.43 -22.20 -2.84
CA THR A 202 3.33 -21.07 -3.13
C THR A 202 2.84 -19.74 -2.58
N LEU A 203 1.53 -19.48 -2.61
CA LEU A 203 0.94 -18.20 -2.20
C LEU A 203 0.26 -18.26 -0.82
N GLY A 204 -0.08 -19.45 -0.32
CA GLY A 204 -0.77 -19.60 0.97
C GLY A 204 0.02 -19.08 2.16
N PRO A 205 1.29 -19.50 2.37
CA PRO A 205 2.09 -19.02 3.49
C PRO A 205 2.34 -17.50 3.46
N THR A 206 2.57 -16.94 2.27
CA THR A 206 2.78 -15.49 2.10
C THR A 206 1.49 -14.72 2.35
N PHE A 207 0.35 -15.23 1.88
CA PHE A 207 -0.97 -14.68 2.20
C PHE A 207 -1.25 -14.70 3.70
N VAL A 208 -1.05 -15.82 4.39
CA VAL A 208 -1.27 -15.93 5.84
C VAL A 208 -0.39 -14.95 6.61
N ARG A 209 0.89 -14.83 6.25
CA ARG A 209 1.81 -13.86 6.85
C ARG A 209 1.36 -12.42 6.58
N TRP A 210 0.90 -12.12 5.36
CA TRP A 210 0.37 -10.80 5.01
C TRP A 210 -0.91 -10.48 5.80
N VAL A 211 -1.83 -11.42 5.95
CA VAL A 211 -3.04 -11.26 6.79
C VAL A 211 -2.63 -11.00 8.24
N GLY A 212 -1.70 -11.79 8.78
CA GLY A 212 -1.17 -11.59 10.13
C GLY A 212 -0.63 -10.18 10.33
N ARG A 213 0.26 -9.70 9.45
CA ARG A 213 0.82 -8.34 9.50
C ARG A 213 -0.20 -7.22 9.25
N SER A 214 -1.19 -7.47 8.38
CA SER A 214 -2.21 -6.47 8.07
C SER A 214 -3.23 -6.30 9.20
N LEU A 215 -3.37 -7.34 10.04
CA LEU A 215 -4.20 -7.33 11.25
C LEU A 215 -3.39 -6.97 12.52
N GLN A 216 -2.08 -7.23 12.54
CA GLN A 216 -1.15 -6.92 13.63
C GLN A 216 -0.25 -5.76 13.20
N MET A 217 -0.71 -4.54 13.45
CA MET A 217 0.14 -3.36 13.41
C MET A 217 0.72 -3.18 14.80
N PRO A 218 2.05 -3.04 14.96
CA PRO A 218 2.63 -2.87 16.27
C PRO A 218 2.03 -1.67 16.98
N THR A 219 1.67 -1.83 18.25
CA THR A 219 1.18 -0.70 19.06
C THR A 219 2.35 0.20 19.43
N ALA A 220 2.04 1.43 19.88
CA ALA A 220 3.06 2.31 20.44
C ALA A 220 3.81 1.65 21.62
N GLU A 221 3.17 0.74 22.37
CA GLU A 221 3.82 0.01 23.46
C GLU A 221 4.82 -1.04 22.98
N GLU A 222 4.53 -1.74 21.89
CA GLU A 222 5.47 -2.70 21.30
C GLU A 222 6.73 -1.97 20.79
N TYR A 223 6.58 -0.80 20.18
CA TYR A 223 7.73 0.03 19.80
C TYR A 223 8.51 0.53 21.01
N ALA A 224 7.83 0.93 22.09
CA ALA A 224 8.50 1.34 23.32
C ALA A 224 9.32 0.20 23.95
N ALA A 225 8.84 -1.04 23.86
CA ALA A 225 9.55 -2.21 24.37
C ALA A 225 10.81 -2.57 23.55
N ASP A 226 10.83 -2.26 22.26
CA ASP A 226 11.95 -2.51 21.33
C ASP A 226 12.82 -1.24 21.11
N ASN A 227 12.72 -0.25 21.99
CA ASN A 227 13.46 1.01 21.82
C ASN A 227 14.96 0.80 22.05
N ALA A 228 15.78 1.08 21.04
CA ALA A 228 17.23 0.93 21.12
C ALA A 228 17.96 2.16 21.69
N ASN A 229 17.25 3.26 21.96
CA ASN A 229 17.85 4.45 22.57
C ASN A 229 18.17 4.20 24.06
N ALA A 230 19.35 4.62 24.49
CA ALA A 230 19.86 4.49 25.85
C ALA A 230 20.33 5.85 26.39
N LEU A 231 19.41 6.81 26.44
CA LEU A 231 19.67 8.20 26.84
C LEU A 231 19.24 8.44 28.28
N LEU A 232 20.10 9.08 29.07
CA LEU A 232 19.87 9.36 30.49
C LEU A 232 20.05 10.86 30.81
N PRO A 233 19.18 11.49 31.61
CA PRO A 233 18.03 10.92 32.28
C PRO A 233 16.87 10.67 31.32
N ASP A 234 15.97 9.77 31.71
CA ASP A 234 14.68 9.67 31.03
C ASP A 234 13.86 10.95 31.28
N PRO A 235 13.23 11.51 30.25
CA PRO A 235 12.35 12.65 30.40
C PRO A 235 11.13 12.27 31.23
N VAL A 236 10.90 13.00 32.32
CA VAL A 236 9.71 12.83 33.18
C VAL A 236 8.50 13.47 32.49
N PRO A 237 7.43 12.73 32.19
CA PRO A 237 6.26 13.29 31.50
C PRO A 237 5.59 14.39 32.32
N LEU A 238 5.06 15.40 31.63
CA LEU A 238 4.21 16.42 32.24
C LEU A 238 2.85 15.81 32.67
N PRO A 239 2.15 16.41 33.66
CA PRO A 239 0.84 15.91 34.12
C PRO A 239 -0.22 15.77 33.01
N GLU A 240 -0.13 16.60 31.96
CA GLU A 240 -1.03 16.57 30.80
C GLU A 240 -0.65 15.48 29.77
N SER A 241 0.55 14.90 29.90
CA SER A 241 1.11 13.87 29.01
C SER A 241 0.84 12.47 29.54
N ALA A 242 0.76 12.29 30.88
CA ALA A 242 0.53 11.01 31.53
C ALA A 242 -0.47 11.14 32.72
N PRO A 243 -1.72 10.65 32.59
CA PRO A 243 -2.29 10.00 31.41
C PRO A 243 -2.45 10.99 30.24
N PRO A 244 -2.47 10.52 28.98
CA PRO A 244 -2.52 11.39 27.82
C PRO A 244 -3.83 12.18 27.78
N ILE A 245 -3.75 13.51 27.80
CA ILE A 245 -4.91 14.39 27.74
C ILE A 245 -5.75 14.20 26.47
N GLY A 246 -5.15 13.74 25.38
CA GLY A 246 -5.84 13.38 24.14
C GLY A 246 -6.67 12.09 24.23
N GLY A 247 -6.58 11.34 25.33
CA GLY A 247 -7.22 10.02 25.49
C GLY A 247 -6.41 8.86 24.90
N GLY A 248 -5.19 9.14 24.43
CA GLY A 248 -4.28 8.18 23.79
C GLY A 248 -4.50 8.08 22.27
N ALA A 249 -3.42 7.73 21.57
CA ALA A 249 -3.40 7.65 20.13
C ALA A 249 -4.36 6.58 19.58
N GLU A 250 -5.16 6.95 18.60
CA GLU A 250 -6.08 6.06 17.89
C GLU A 250 -5.56 5.76 16.48
N GLY A 251 -5.16 4.52 16.24
CA GLY A 251 -4.60 4.06 14.97
C GLY A 251 -3.25 3.40 15.19
N SER A 252 -2.52 3.16 14.10
CA SER A 252 -1.19 2.53 14.19
C SER A 252 -0.23 3.23 13.26
N PHE A 253 0.96 3.55 13.78
CA PHE A 253 2.03 4.11 12.98
C PHE A 253 2.52 3.09 11.95
N ARG A 254 2.89 3.59 10.76
CA ARG A 254 3.69 2.83 9.80
C ARG A 254 5.07 3.43 9.73
N VAL A 255 6.08 2.61 10.02
CA VAL A 255 7.47 3.04 10.02
C VAL A 255 8.00 3.00 8.59
N TYR A 256 8.30 4.19 8.05
CA TYR A 256 9.12 4.39 6.86
C TYR A 256 10.46 4.98 7.29
N THR A 257 11.53 4.53 6.65
CA THR A 257 12.88 5.03 6.84
C THR A 257 13.59 5.09 5.49
N VAL A 258 14.52 6.04 5.34
CA VAL A 258 15.37 6.17 4.16
C VAL A 258 16.70 5.43 4.34
N THR A 259 17.09 5.20 5.59
CA THR A 259 18.25 4.44 6.05
C THR A 259 17.82 3.37 7.05
N ASP A 260 18.79 2.61 7.58
CA ASP A 260 18.60 1.83 8.80
C ASP A 260 18.22 2.75 9.98
N ILE A 261 17.49 2.20 10.94
CA ILE A 261 17.01 2.93 12.13
C ILE A 261 18.21 3.17 13.06
N PRO A 262 18.61 4.43 13.32
CA PRO A 262 19.69 4.74 14.24
C PRO A 262 19.28 4.47 15.70
N SER A 263 20.29 4.37 16.56
CA SER A 263 20.17 4.27 18.01
C SER A 263 21.07 5.31 18.68
N PHE A 264 20.58 5.95 19.73
CA PHE A 264 21.27 7.07 20.37
C PHE A 264 21.53 6.81 21.86
N ASP A 265 22.64 7.34 22.34
CA ASP A 265 23.04 7.42 23.75
C ASP A 265 23.65 8.80 24.04
N ASN A 266 23.96 9.09 25.30
CA ASN A 266 24.51 10.38 25.73
C ASN A 266 25.83 10.77 25.06
N SER A 267 26.60 9.80 24.56
CA SER A 267 27.91 10.04 23.96
C SER A 267 27.82 10.39 22.47
N ASN A 268 26.76 9.98 21.79
CA ASN A 268 26.60 10.14 20.35
C ASN A 268 25.46 11.09 19.94
N TRP A 269 24.69 11.60 20.90
CA TRP A 269 23.57 12.48 20.64
C TRP A 269 23.83 13.92 21.10
N SER A 270 23.47 14.88 20.25
CA SER A 270 23.37 16.29 20.62
C SER A 270 22.29 16.98 19.77
N PHE A 271 21.82 18.15 20.22
CA PHE A 271 20.87 18.97 19.45
C PHE A 271 21.43 20.37 19.18
N THR A 272 21.54 20.72 17.90
CA THR A 272 22.15 21.97 17.44
C THR A 272 21.11 22.93 16.86
N ILE A 273 21.22 24.22 17.19
CA ILE A 273 20.57 25.32 16.47
C ILE A 273 21.63 26.31 16.01
N ASP A 274 21.74 26.52 14.70
CA ASP A 274 22.76 27.37 14.09
C ASP A 274 22.30 28.06 12.79
N GLY A 275 23.26 28.51 11.98
CA GLY A 275 23.01 29.36 10.81
C GLY A 275 22.82 30.83 11.18
N LEU A 276 21.81 31.46 10.59
CA LEU A 276 21.44 32.87 10.73
C LEU A 276 20.67 33.14 12.04
N VAL A 277 21.35 32.96 13.16
CA VAL A 277 20.84 33.18 14.52
C VAL A 277 21.81 34.01 15.36
N ASN A 278 21.31 34.79 16.30
CA ASN A 278 22.11 35.59 17.23
C ASN A 278 22.83 34.69 18.25
N ASN A 279 22.13 33.66 18.73
CA ASN A 279 22.63 32.70 19.71
C ASN A 279 22.64 31.30 19.09
N LYS A 280 23.83 30.72 18.94
CA LYS A 280 23.99 29.32 18.53
C LYS A 280 23.89 28.42 19.76
N PHE A 281 23.19 27.31 19.63
CA PHE A 281 23.06 26.33 20.70
C PHE A 281 23.56 24.96 20.24
N ASN A 282 24.15 24.22 21.16
CA ASN A 282 24.45 22.81 21.03
C ASN A 282 24.25 22.16 22.40
N TRP A 283 23.15 21.44 22.58
CA TRP A 283 22.79 20.83 23.85
C TRP A 283 23.18 19.35 23.89
N SER A 284 23.71 18.90 25.02
CA SER A 284 23.71 17.47 25.36
C SER A 284 22.27 17.02 25.66
N TRP A 285 22.06 15.70 25.76
CA TRP A 285 20.74 15.16 26.09
C TRP A 285 20.19 15.71 27.40
N GLU A 286 21.00 15.72 28.46
CA GLU A 286 20.61 16.20 29.79
C GLU A 286 20.18 17.67 29.77
N GLN A 287 20.88 18.49 29.00
CA GLN A 287 20.56 19.91 28.83
C GLN A 287 19.28 20.10 28.02
N PHE A 288 19.09 19.30 26.96
CA PHE A 288 17.95 19.43 26.07
C PHE A 288 16.63 19.04 26.76
N VAL A 289 16.61 17.93 27.50
CA VAL A 289 15.40 17.51 28.23
C VAL A 289 15.06 18.38 29.43
N ALA A 290 15.98 19.23 29.88
CA ALA A 290 15.73 20.22 30.92
C ALA A 290 15.01 21.49 30.40
N LEU A 291 14.92 21.67 29.08
CA LEU A 291 14.18 22.79 28.49
C LEU A 291 12.69 22.70 28.83
N LYS A 292 12.03 23.85 28.97
CA LYS A 292 10.60 23.91 29.26
C LYS A 292 9.80 23.31 28.10
N ARG A 293 9.05 22.24 28.39
CA ARG A 293 8.17 21.56 27.44
C ARG A 293 6.72 22.01 27.57
N GLN A 294 5.95 21.75 26.53
CA GLN A 294 4.50 21.92 26.45
C GLN A 294 3.88 20.62 25.90
N VAL A 295 2.60 20.41 26.21
CA VAL A 295 1.82 19.29 25.70
C VAL A 295 0.88 19.81 24.62
N GLN A 296 0.77 19.07 23.51
CA GLN A 296 -0.25 19.32 22.49
C GLN A 296 -0.92 18.01 22.08
N VAL A 297 -2.18 18.11 21.65
CA VAL A 297 -2.89 16.99 21.04
C VAL A 297 -3.07 17.27 19.56
N SER A 298 -2.60 16.37 18.71
CA SER A 298 -2.74 16.52 17.26
C SER A 298 -2.86 15.19 16.53
N ASP A 299 -3.50 15.26 15.36
CA ASP A 299 -3.56 14.15 14.43
C ASP A 299 -2.27 14.09 13.59
N PHE A 300 -1.96 12.88 13.11
CA PHE A 300 -0.75 12.60 12.34
C PHE A 300 -1.13 11.92 11.03
N HIS A 301 -0.91 12.60 9.90
CA HIS A 301 -1.40 12.16 8.60
C HIS A 301 -0.26 11.84 7.62
N CYS A 302 -0.22 10.61 7.10
CA CYS A 302 0.75 10.24 6.08
C CYS A 302 0.20 10.46 4.67
N VAL A 303 1.05 10.95 3.76
CA VAL A 303 0.75 11.08 2.33
C VAL A 303 0.37 9.75 1.66
N THR A 304 0.74 8.62 2.27
CA THR A 304 0.38 7.26 1.81
C THR A 304 -0.99 6.78 2.29
N GLY A 305 -1.75 7.63 3.00
CA GLY A 305 -3.17 7.44 3.27
C GLY A 305 -3.54 6.90 4.65
N TRP A 306 -2.57 6.57 5.51
CA TRP A 306 -2.83 6.20 6.91
C TRP A 306 -2.71 7.41 7.84
N SER A 307 -3.31 7.31 9.02
CA SER A 307 -3.27 8.36 10.05
C SER A 307 -3.35 7.76 11.43
N VAL A 308 -2.83 8.49 12.40
CA VAL A 308 -2.99 8.22 13.83
C VAL A 308 -3.62 9.46 14.45
N TYR A 309 -4.72 9.30 15.16
CA TYR A 309 -5.51 10.40 15.69
C TYR A 309 -5.25 10.62 17.18
N LYS A 310 -5.51 11.83 17.69
CA LYS A 310 -5.48 12.16 19.12
C LYS A 310 -4.13 11.87 19.83
N ASN A 311 -3.03 11.99 19.09
CA ASN A 311 -1.70 11.79 19.68
C ASN A 311 -1.43 12.91 20.68
N THR A 312 -1.03 12.55 21.89
CA THR A 312 -0.53 13.51 22.88
C THR A 312 0.98 13.61 22.72
N TRP A 313 1.47 14.75 22.23
CA TRP A 313 2.89 15.03 22.07
C TRP A 313 3.37 15.94 23.20
N GLU A 314 4.59 15.70 23.69
CA GLU A 314 5.26 16.60 24.64
C GLU A 314 6.62 17.00 24.10
N GLY A 315 6.91 18.29 24.09
CA GLY A 315 8.11 18.83 23.47
C GLY A 315 8.26 20.33 23.63
N ILE A 316 9.21 20.91 22.90
CA ILE A 316 9.39 22.36 22.85
C ILE A 316 8.73 22.89 21.57
N PRO A 317 7.84 23.90 21.63
CA PRO A 317 7.34 24.56 20.43
C PRO A 317 8.50 25.12 19.60
N LEU A 318 8.46 24.91 18.29
CA LEU A 318 9.56 25.34 17.41
C LEU A 318 9.74 26.86 17.46
N ALA A 319 8.64 27.62 17.50
CA ALA A 319 8.68 29.07 17.68
C ALA A 319 9.49 29.50 18.91
N THR A 320 9.35 28.79 20.04
CA THR A 320 10.11 29.08 21.27
C THR A 320 11.62 28.87 21.09
N LEU A 321 12.03 27.80 20.40
CA LEU A 321 13.44 27.55 20.08
C LEU A 321 14.01 28.64 19.15
N LEU A 322 13.23 29.08 18.16
CA LEU A 322 13.62 30.15 17.26
C LEU A 322 13.75 31.50 17.97
N ASP A 323 12.87 31.78 18.93
CA ASP A 323 12.92 33.01 19.73
C ASP A 323 14.13 33.00 20.68
N MET A 324 14.45 31.86 21.30
CA MET A 324 15.67 31.69 22.09
C MET A 324 16.94 31.92 21.26
N ALA A 325 16.97 31.42 20.02
CA ALA A 325 18.10 31.56 19.11
C ALA A 325 18.24 33.00 18.58
N GLY A 326 17.13 33.75 18.51
CA GLY A 326 17.11 35.11 17.95
C GLY A 326 17.44 35.09 16.46
N VAL A 327 16.48 34.70 15.64
CA VAL A 327 16.61 34.63 14.17
C VAL A 327 17.10 35.97 13.60
N GLN A 328 18.16 35.96 12.81
CA GLN A 328 18.74 37.15 12.20
C GLN A 328 17.91 37.63 10.99
N ALA A 329 18.00 38.93 10.71
CA ALA A 329 17.47 39.50 9.48
C ALA A 329 18.14 38.83 8.26
N GLY A 330 17.34 38.35 7.31
CA GLY A 330 17.84 37.66 6.11
C GLY A 330 17.66 36.14 6.14
N ALA A 331 17.34 35.53 7.29
CA ALA A 331 16.84 34.16 7.31
C ALA A 331 15.50 34.08 6.57
N VAL A 332 15.32 33.06 5.74
CA VAL A 332 14.08 32.82 4.97
C VAL A 332 13.48 31.44 5.24
N MET A 333 14.32 30.45 5.54
CA MET A 333 13.91 29.06 5.78
C MET A 333 14.55 28.51 7.05
N VAL A 334 13.85 27.54 7.65
CA VAL A 334 14.32 26.68 8.74
C VAL A 334 14.64 25.32 8.13
N LYS A 335 15.92 24.99 8.00
CA LYS A 335 16.37 23.69 7.52
C LYS A 335 16.50 22.71 8.68
N LEU A 336 16.01 21.50 8.47
CA LEU A 336 15.86 20.45 9.47
C LEU A 336 16.70 19.25 9.06
N TYR A 337 17.50 18.74 10.00
CA TYR A 337 18.39 17.61 9.77
C TYR A 337 18.02 16.42 10.64
N SER A 338 17.95 15.25 10.01
CA SER A 338 17.81 13.96 10.70
C SER A 338 19.16 13.46 11.19
N GLY A 339 19.15 12.83 12.36
CA GLY A 339 20.29 12.12 12.94
C GLY A 339 20.69 10.86 12.18
N ASP A 340 19.95 10.45 11.15
CA ASP A 340 20.40 9.43 10.20
C ASP A 340 21.49 9.91 9.22
N GLY A 341 21.74 11.24 9.17
CA GLY A 341 22.77 11.84 8.32
C GLY A 341 22.40 11.98 6.84
N VAL A 342 21.20 11.57 6.42
CA VAL A 342 20.75 11.58 5.03
C VAL A 342 19.50 12.44 4.85
N TYR A 343 18.50 12.28 5.72
CA TYR A 343 17.22 12.94 5.57
C TYR A 343 17.30 14.41 5.98
N THR A 344 16.86 15.29 5.08
CA THR A 344 16.67 16.72 5.38
C THR A 344 15.34 17.19 4.86
N ASP A 345 14.81 18.20 5.52
CA ASP A 345 13.58 18.87 5.16
C ASP A 345 13.70 20.37 5.49
N SER A 346 12.71 21.17 5.12
CA SER A 346 12.68 22.60 5.40
C SER A 346 11.26 23.12 5.60
N LEU A 347 11.15 24.18 6.39
CA LEU A 347 9.93 24.97 6.55
C LEU A 347 10.25 26.43 6.25
N THR A 348 9.29 27.19 5.73
CA THR A 348 9.39 28.66 5.75
C THR A 348 9.41 29.16 7.19
N LEU A 349 9.90 30.39 7.41
CA LEU A 349 9.84 30.99 8.74
C LEU A 349 8.41 31.12 9.27
N GLU A 350 7.44 31.39 8.41
CA GLU A 350 6.02 31.49 8.78
C GLU A 350 5.47 30.12 9.20
N GLN A 351 5.75 29.09 8.41
CA GLN A 351 5.37 27.71 8.74
C GLN A 351 6.00 27.26 10.06
N ALA A 352 7.30 27.50 10.25
CA ALA A 352 8.03 27.11 11.45
C ALA A 352 7.56 27.84 12.73
N ARG A 353 6.88 28.99 12.57
CA ARG A 353 6.33 29.79 13.66
C ARG A 353 4.86 29.49 13.95
N MET A 354 4.23 28.57 13.22
CA MET A 354 2.89 28.11 13.56
C MET A 354 2.85 27.51 14.97
N GLU A 355 1.72 27.72 15.66
CA GLU A 355 1.54 27.38 17.08
C GLU A 355 1.63 25.87 17.37
N ASP A 356 1.37 25.02 16.38
CA ASP A 356 1.28 23.57 16.54
C ASP A 356 2.51 22.80 16.04
N ILE A 357 3.59 23.52 15.64
CA ILE A 357 4.87 22.91 15.29
C ILE A 357 5.70 22.69 16.55
N MET A 358 6.06 21.42 16.78
CA MET A 358 6.71 21.01 18.01
C MET A 358 7.92 20.11 17.75
N VAL A 359 8.99 20.37 18.50
CA VAL A 359 10.14 19.46 18.63
C VAL A 359 9.86 18.54 19.82
N ALA A 360 9.29 17.37 19.54
CA ALA A 360 8.73 16.44 20.51
C ALA A 360 9.75 15.40 21.00
N VAL A 361 9.65 15.06 22.28
CA VAL A 361 10.45 14.03 22.97
C VAL A 361 9.58 12.93 23.60
N MET A 362 8.29 13.21 23.88
CA MET A 362 7.32 12.20 24.35
C MET A 362 6.15 12.03 23.38
N HIS A 363 5.59 10.84 23.41
CA HIS A 363 4.32 10.47 22.79
C HIS A 363 3.50 9.65 23.78
N ASP A 364 2.28 10.11 24.07
CA ASP A 364 1.34 9.51 25.02
C ASP A 364 1.97 9.14 26.38
N GLY A 365 2.71 10.09 26.96
CA GLY A 365 3.29 9.97 28.29
C GLY A 365 4.56 9.12 28.37
N LYS A 366 5.09 8.66 27.23
CA LYS A 366 6.32 7.84 27.15
C LYS A 366 7.35 8.48 26.22
N PRO A 367 8.66 8.25 26.42
CA PRO A 367 9.69 8.67 25.48
C PRO A 367 9.40 8.11 24.08
N ILE A 368 9.63 8.91 23.04
CA ILE A 368 9.41 8.46 21.66
C ILE A 368 10.45 7.37 21.34
N PRO A 369 10.03 6.17 20.90
CA PRO A 369 10.96 5.12 20.54
C PRO A 369 11.68 5.42 19.21
N ASN A 370 12.87 4.86 19.01
CA ASN A 370 13.69 5.13 17.82
C ASN A 370 12.97 4.78 16.50
N GLN A 371 12.12 3.75 16.46
CA GLN A 371 11.33 3.41 15.26
C GLN A 371 10.34 4.54 14.86
N LEU A 372 9.80 5.26 15.86
CA LEU A 372 8.91 6.40 15.65
C LEU A 372 9.64 7.74 15.48
N GLY A 373 10.98 7.71 15.50
CA GLY A 373 11.82 8.88 15.27
C GLY A 373 12.38 9.52 16.53
N GLY A 374 12.33 8.85 17.67
CA GLY A 374 12.96 9.34 18.90
C GLY A 374 14.49 9.17 18.87
N PRO A 375 15.23 9.95 19.65
CA PRO A 375 14.75 10.57 20.90
C PRO A 375 14.03 11.90 20.71
N VAL A 376 14.21 12.54 19.55
CA VAL A 376 13.58 13.82 19.22
C VAL A 376 13.05 13.77 17.80
N ARG A 377 11.81 14.21 17.60
CA ARG A 377 11.21 14.36 16.27
C ARG A 377 10.56 15.71 16.11
N LEU A 378 10.46 16.19 14.89
CA LEU A 378 9.53 17.27 14.55
C LEU A 378 8.10 16.73 14.49
N VAL A 379 7.12 17.54 14.86
CA VAL A 379 5.69 17.30 14.68
C VAL A 379 5.10 18.48 13.92
N THR A 380 4.44 18.21 12.79
CA THR A 380 3.90 19.22 11.85
C THR A 380 2.42 18.94 11.54
N PRO A 381 1.46 19.27 12.43
CA PRO A 381 0.09 18.73 12.34
C PRO A 381 -0.69 19.15 11.10
N GLN A 382 -0.43 20.33 10.53
CA GLN A 382 -1.12 20.83 9.34
C GLN A 382 -0.51 20.32 8.01
N MET A 383 0.52 19.48 8.07
CA MET A 383 1.27 19.00 6.91
C MET A 383 1.33 17.47 6.89
N TYR A 384 1.59 16.89 5.71
CA TYR A 384 1.84 15.46 5.63
C TYR A 384 3.13 15.07 6.36
N ALA A 385 3.09 13.89 6.96
CA ALA A 385 4.12 13.32 7.84
C ALA A 385 5.55 13.27 7.32
N TYR A 386 5.80 13.47 6.02
CA TYR A 386 7.19 13.53 5.54
C TYR A 386 7.88 14.83 5.99
N LYS A 387 7.14 15.93 6.20
CA LYS A 387 7.67 17.16 6.83
C LYS A 387 8.04 16.96 8.30
N SER A 388 7.49 15.93 8.94
CA SER A 388 7.71 15.60 10.36
C SER A 388 8.99 14.76 10.51
N VAL A 389 10.14 15.44 10.43
CA VAL A 389 11.49 14.86 10.50
C VAL A 389 11.69 14.00 11.74
N LYS A 390 12.14 12.76 11.52
CA LYS A 390 12.54 11.82 12.57
C LYS A 390 13.99 12.09 13.00
N TRP A 391 14.32 11.70 14.24
CA TRP A 391 15.67 11.81 14.78
C TRP A 391 16.25 13.21 14.66
N LEU A 392 15.39 14.24 14.75
CA LEU A 392 15.77 15.62 14.53
C LEU A 392 16.88 16.00 15.52
N ASN A 393 18.04 16.39 14.99
CA ASN A 393 19.21 16.73 15.82
C ASN A 393 19.84 18.08 15.45
N ARG A 394 19.45 18.70 14.32
CA ARG A 394 19.92 20.04 13.98
C ARG A 394 18.88 20.86 13.25
N ILE A 395 18.80 22.13 13.62
CA ILE A 395 18.02 23.18 12.98
C ILE A 395 18.97 24.27 12.51
N GLU A 396 18.93 24.62 11.23
CA GLU A 396 19.78 25.65 10.63
C GLU A 396 18.94 26.72 9.96
N LEU A 397 19.15 27.98 10.33
CA LEU A 397 18.50 29.13 9.69
C LEU A 397 19.31 29.55 8.47
N ILE A 398 18.68 29.59 7.30
CA ILE A 398 19.36 29.84 6.01
C ILE A 398 18.67 30.97 5.22
N ASP A 399 19.42 31.61 4.32
CA ASP A 399 19.02 32.74 3.46
C ASP A 399 18.53 32.32 2.06
N LYS A 400 18.49 31.01 1.80
CA LYS A 400 18.09 30.44 0.52
C LYS A 400 17.09 29.30 0.70
N GLU A 401 16.36 29.03 -0.37
CA GLU A 401 15.48 27.87 -0.43
C GLU A 401 16.27 26.57 -0.29
N HIS A 402 15.72 25.63 0.49
CA HIS A 402 16.23 24.25 0.59
C HIS A 402 15.10 23.31 0.21
N ILE A 403 15.37 22.43 -0.75
CA ILE A 403 14.44 21.38 -1.18
C ILE A 403 14.75 20.13 -0.36
N GLY A 404 13.75 19.60 0.35
CA GLY A 404 13.88 18.41 1.18
C GLY A 404 13.99 17.11 0.39
N TYR A 405 14.25 16.01 1.10
CA TYR A 405 14.54 14.71 0.49
C TYR A 405 13.40 14.20 -0.42
N TRP A 406 12.15 14.31 0.00
CA TRP A 406 11.02 13.84 -0.80
C TRP A 406 10.60 14.85 -1.86
N GLU A 407 10.79 16.13 -1.60
CA GLU A 407 10.52 17.23 -2.51
C GLU A 407 11.40 17.12 -3.76
N GLU A 408 12.68 16.79 -3.61
CA GLU A 408 13.57 16.43 -4.72
C GLU A 408 13.04 15.28 -5.59
N ARG A 409 12.16 14.44 -5.03
CA ARG A 409 11.54 13.27 -5.67
C ARG A 409 10.11 13.52 -6.13
N GLY A 410 9.72 14.80 -6.24
CA GLY A 410 8.45 15.23 -6.81
C GLY A 410 7.29 15.27 -5.82
N TYR A 411 7.56 15.26 -4.51
CA TYR A 411 6.53 15.56 -3.51
C TYR A 411 6.32 17.08 -3.37
N ASP A 412 5.15 17.46 -2.85
CA ASP A 412 4.78 18.86 -2.64
C ASP A 412 5.70 19.51 -1.59
N ILE A 413 6.19 20.72 -1.85
CA ILE A 413 7.16 21.42 -0.99
C ILE A 413 6.54 21.75 0.37
N ASP A 414 5.32 22.27 0.37
CA ASP A 414 4.65 22.69 1.61
C ASP A 414 3.87 21.54 2.28
N ALA A 415 3.50 20.53 1.49
CA ALA A 415 2.83 19.33 1.98
C ALA A 415 1.53 19.57 2.76
N TRP A 416 0.82 20.67 2.50
CA TRP A 416 -0.40 21.02 3.24
C TRP A 416 -1.47 19.93 3.20
N LEU A 417 -2.09 19.70 4.36
CA LEU A 417 -3.32 18.92 4.42
C LEU A 417 -4.49 19.67 3.77
N PRO A 418 -5.53 18.96 3.29
CA PRO A 418 -6.69 19.60 2.66
C PRO A 418 -7.36 20.66 3.54
N ASP A 419 -7.50 20.39 4.84
CA ASP A 419 -8.18 21.27 5.81
C ASP A 419 -7.19 22.07 6.68
N ALA A 420 -5.95 22.23 6.20
CA ALA A 420 -4.89 22.90 6.94
C ALA A 420 -5.19 24.39 7.19
N LYS A 421 -4.87 24.87 8.39
CA LYS A 421 -4.78 26.30 8.69
C LYS A 421 -3.50 26.86 8.08
N ARG A 422 -3.59 27.33 6.84
CA ARG A 422 -2.43 27.88 6.11
C ARG A 422 -2.08 29.27 6.63
N VAL A 423 -0.79 29.57 6.59
CA VAL A 423 -0.21 30.89 6.85
C VAL A 423 0.08 31.62 5.55
#